data_AF-A0A815C7Q3-F1
#
_entry.id   AF-A0A815C7Q3-F1
#
_cell.length_a   1.000
_cell.length_b   1.000
_cell.length_c   1.000
_cell.angle_alpha   90.00
_cell.angle_beta   90.00
_cell.angle_gamma   90.00
#
_symmetry.space_group_name_H-M   'P 1'
#
loop_
_entity.id
_entity.type
_entity.pdbx_description
1 polymer ?
#
loop_
_entity_poly.entity_id
_entity_poly.type
_entity_poly.pdbx_seq_one_letter_code
_entity_poly.pdbx_strand_id
1 'polypeptide(L)'
;MPMSIDFYYFQSVRFATADYCTWWTFTLFSFAVIGEFLMAKTLHLLLFASNINCDGSQWDFTLPVCGFANCYFLYDATLTLFDYVFNNTVPLAVIFIANVVLIIRVVQQKRHRQQRFVWKKHRRMTIQLVCISSLYLIAWSPVIIDTLILNISPSPSLIQFHMNYVSEFPNLACYGLPWVYAGLLSEFKKWMWKRISPARIAVHTVQPV
;
A
#
# COMPACT_ATOMS: atom_id res chain seq x y z
N MET A 1 -7.78 13.37 20.31
CA MET A 1 -7.28 12.47 21.38
C MET A 1 -5.82 12.84 21.66
N PRO A 2 -5.45 13.25 22.89
CA PRO A 2 -4.09 13.66 23.18
C PRO A 2 -3.24 12.43 23.53
N MET A 3 -2.58 11.86 22.51
CA MET A 3 -1.70 10.69 22.65
C MET A 3 -0.22 11.04 22.43
N SER A 4 0.11 12.33 22.33
CA SER A 4 1.45 12.83 22.00
C SER A 4 2.36 13.08 23.21
N ILE A 5 1.89 12.92 24.45
CA ILE A 5 2.64 13.38 25.63
C ILE A 5 3.54 12.27 26.23
N ASP A 6 3.32 10.99 25.94
CA ASP A 6 4.18 9.90 26.46
C ASP A 6 5.55 9.78 25.74
N PHE A 7 5.80 10.57 24.70
CA PHE A 7 7.08 10.56 23.98
C PHE A 7 8.23 11.25 24.72
N TYR A 8 7.94 11.98 25.81
CA TYR A 8 8.91 12.83 26.51
C TYR A 8 9.16 12.43 27.97
N TYR A 9 8.96 11.17 28.34
CA TYR A 9 9.38 10.71 29.65
C TYR A 9 10.89 10.38 29.65
N PHE A 10 11.70 11.17 30.39
CA PHE A 10 13.14 10.99 30.65
C PHE A 10 14.17 11.42 29.58
N GLN A 11 14.01 12.55 28.88
CA GLN A 11 15.06 13.15 28.00
C GLN A 11 15.68 12.20 26.94
N SER A 12 15.09 11.02 26.70
CA SER A 12 15.58 10.03 25.75
C SER A 12 14.42 9.63 24.83
N VAL A 13 14.58 9.89 23.54
CA VAL A 13 13.58 9.51 22.56
C VAL A 13 13.67 8.00 22.33
N ARG A 14 12.68 7.25 22.82
CA ARG A 14 12.59 5.81 22.57
C ARG A 14 11.88 5.57 21.23
N PHE A 15 12.65 5.60 20.14
CA PHE A 15 12.18 5.36 18.75
C PHE A 15 11.60 3.96 18.46
N ALA A 16 11.37 3.13 19.47
CA ALA A 16 10.95 1.75 19.33
C ALA A 16 9.79 1.39 20.28
N THR A 17 8.84 2.30 20.47
CA THR A 17 7.54 1.94 21.05
C THR A 17 6.60 1.50 19.93
N ALA A 18 5.66 0.60 20.23
CA ALA A 18 4.65 0.19 19.25
C ALA A 18 3.87 1.42 18.73
N ASP A 19 3.69 2.42 19.57
CA ASP A 19 3.00 3.65 19.23
C ASP A 19 3.81 4.50 18.24
N TYR A 20 5.13 4.60 18.39
CA TYR A 20 5.99 5.28 17.41
C TYR A 20 5.94 4.64 16.04
N CYS A 21 6.03 3.30 15.98
CA CYS A 21 5.94 2.60 14.70
C CYS A 21 4.54 2.75 14.09
N THR A 22 3.48 2.76 14.90
CA THR A 22 2.09 2.92 14.41
C THR A 22 1.92 4.31 13.84
N TRP A 23 2.46 5.30 14.54
CA TRP A 23 2.46 6.69 14.13
C TRP A 23 3.27 6.88 12.85
N TRP A 24 4.49 6.33 12.78
CA TRP A 24 5.31 6.38 11.57
C TRP A 24 4.63 5.72 10.36
N THR A 25 4.00 4.56 10.54
CA THR A 25 3.22 3.92 9.46
C THR A 25 2.03 4.72 9.03
N PHE A 26 1.30 5.30 9.99
CA PHE A 26 0.18 6.15 9.71
C PHE A 26 0.64 7.39 8.95
N THR A 27 1.69 8.06 9.40
CA THR A 27 2.26 9.24 8.76
C THR A 27 2.76 8.92 7.35
N LEU A 28 3.44 7.78 7.15
CA LEU A 28 3.98 7.40 5.84
C LEU A 28 2.87 6.99 4.86
N PHE A 29 1.84 6.28 5.34
CA PHE A 29 0.64 5.98 4.58
C PHE A 29 -0.19 7.24 4.28
N SER A 30 -0.36 8.13 5.26
CA SER A 30 -1.04 9.41 5.11
C SER A 30 -0.28 10.32 4.14
N PHE A 31 1.05 10.36 4.16
CA PHE A 31 1.82 11.10 3.15
C PHE A 31 1.71 10.48 1.77
N ALA A 32 1.65 9.15 1.64
CA ALA A 32 1.39 8.50 0.36
C ALA A 32 -0.01 8.88 -0.15
N VAL A 33 -1.05 8.71 0.66
CA VAL A 33 -2.43 9.06 0.30
C VAL A 33 -2.61 10.56 0.04
N ILE A 34 -2.07 11.42 0.90
CA ILE A 34 -2.11 12.88 0.70
C ILE A 34 -1.30 13.27 -0.54
N GLY A 35 -0.19 12.59 -0.82
CA GLY A 35 0.59 12.76 -2.05
C GLY A 35 -0.25 12.45 -3.28
N GLU A 36 -0.89 11.28 -3.31
CA GLU A 36 -1.84 10.88 -4.37
C GLU A 36 -2.97 11.92 -4.53
N PHE A 37 -3.59 12.37 -3.43
CA PHE A 37 -4.67 13.36 -3.49
C PHE A 37 -4.20 14.76 -3.92
N LEU A 38 -3.04 15.23 -3.44
CA LEU A 38 -2.48 16.53 -3.83
C LEU A 38 -1.99 16.52 -5.27
N MET A 39 -1.38 15.42 -5.72
CA MET A 39 -0.93 15.27 -7.09
C MET A 39 -2.11 15.09 -8.03
N ALA A 40 -3.14 14.32 -7.68
CA ALA A 40 -4.39 14.24 -8.44
C ALA A 40 -5.04 15.63 -8.58
N LYS A 41 -5.05 16.44 -7.52
CA LYS A 41 -5.59 17.80 -7.57
C LYS A 41 -4.73 18.76 -8.41
N THR A 42 -3.41 18.64 -8.31
CA THR A 42 -2.45 19.43 -9.11
C THR A 42 -2.52 19.06 -10.59
N LEU A 43 -2.61 17.77 -10.89
CA LEU A 43 -2.82 17.22 -12.23
C LEU A 43 -4.16 17.70 -12.80
N HIS A 44 -5.24 17.64 -12.01
CA HIS A 44 -6.55 18.12 -12.44
C HIS A 44 -6.54 19.62 -12.73
N LEU A 45 -5.78 20.42 -11.98
CA LEU A 45 -5.57 21.86 -12.24
C LEU A 45 -4.74 22.11 -13.51
N LEU A 46 -3.68 21.33 -13.73
CA LEU A 46 -2.85 21.41 -14.93
C LEU A 46 -3.62 21.00 -16.20
N LEU A 47 -4.41 19.93 -16.13
CA LEU A 47 -5.29 19.48 -17.21
C LEU A 47 -6.38 20.52 -17.55
N PHE A 48 -6.93 21.17 -16.52
CA PHE A 48 -7.91 22.24 -16.73
C PHE A 48 -7.26 23.50 -17.33
N ALA A 49 -6.00 23.77 -16.98
CA ALA A 49 -5.26 24.91 -17.52
C ALA A 49 -4.73 24.67 -18.94
N SER A 50 -4.42 23.43 -19.32
CA SER A 50 -3.84 23.09 -20.63
C SER A 50 -4.86 22.94 -21.76
N ASN A 51 -6.17 23.01 -21.48
CA ASN A 51 -7.23 22.96 -22.51
C ASN A 51 -7.10 21.73 -23.42
N ILE A 52 -6.70 20.58 -22.86
CA ILE A 52 -6.66 19.31 -23.60
C ILE A 52 -8.10 18.93 -23.92
N ASN A 53 -8.52 19.19 -25.16
CA ASN A 53 -9.85 18.89 -25.66
C ASN A 53 -10.02 17.37 -25.82
N CYS A 54 -10.43 16.71 -24.75
CA CYS A 54 -10.94 15.35 -24.81
C CYS A 54 -12.36 15.41 -25.38
N ASP A 55 -12.47 15.32 -26.70
CA ASP A 55 -13.73 15.49 -27.44
C ASP A 55 -14.71 14.31 -27.28
N GLY A 56 -14.33 13.27 -26.53
CA GLY A 56 -15.18 12.11 -26.29
C GLY A 56 -15.13 11.08 -27.42
N SER A 57 -14.42 11.34 -28.53
CA SER A 57 -14.36 10.44 -29.69
C SER A 57 -13.48 9.21 -29.45
N GLN A 58 -12.51 9.29 -28.53
CA GLN A 58 -11.60 8.19 -28.18
C GLN A 58 -12.17 7.15 -27.20
N TRP A 59 -13.44 7.28 -26.79
CA TRP A 59 -14.05 6.38 -25.81
C TRP A 59 -14.67 5.19 -26.52
N ASP A 60 -14.01 4.04 -26.44
CA ASP A 60 -14.59 2.79 -26.90
C ASP A 60 -15.44 2.15 -25.79
N PHE A 61 -16.76 2.19 -25.95
CA PHE A 61 -17.73 1.61 -25.02
C PHE A 61 -17.90 0.09 -25.19
N THR A 62 -17.23 -0.52 -26.17
CA THR A 62 -17.31 -1.98 -26.41
C THR A 62 -16.30 -2.76 -25.57
N LEU A 63 -15.33 -2.08 -24.96
CA LEU A 63 -14.35 -2.68 -24.06
C LEU A 63 -14.92 -2.87 -22.65
N PRO A 64 -14.47 -3.91 -21.91
CA PRO A 64 -14.96 -4.22 -20.57
C PRO A 64 -14.68 -3.13 -19.52
N VAL A 65 -13.79 -2.19 -19.85
CA VAL A 65 -13.49 -1.00 -19.05
C VAL A 65 -13.86 0.22 -19.89
N CYS A 66 -14.83 1.01 -19.42
CA CYS A 66 -15.26 2.23 -20.11
C CYS A 66 -14.12 3.27 -20.08
N GLY A 67 -13.42 3.44 -21.20
CA GLY A 67 -12.34 4.41 -21.38
C GLY A 67 -11.03 3.77 -21.79
N PHE A 68 -10.55 4.08 -23.00
CA PHE A 68 -9.40 3.44 -23.63
C PHE A 68 -8.05 3.80 -22.96
N ALA A 69 -8.02 4.89 -22.20
CA ALA A 69 -6.96 5.35 -21.29
C ALA A 69 -7.40 6.71 -20.74
N ASN A 70 -6.71 7.23 -19.73
CA ASN A 70 -6.82 8.66 -19.44
C ASN A 70 -6.43 9.45 -20.70
N CYS A 71 -7.30 10.34 -21.16
CA CYS A 71 -7.13 11.07 -22.42
C CYS A 71 -5.75 11.77 -22.53
N TYR A 72 -5.22 12.33 -21.44
CA TYR A 72 -3.91 12.98 -21.45
C TYR A 72 -2.74 12.01 -21.77
N PHE A 73 -2.94 10.72 -21.55
CA PHE A 73 -1.94 9.68 -21.83
C PHE A 73 -1.62 9.57 -23.33
N LEU A 74 -2.60 9.89 -24.19
CA LEU A 74 -2.47 9.82 -25.65
C LEU A 74 -1.87 11.11 -26.24
N TYR A 75 -2.15 12.26 -25.63
CA TYR A 75 -1.84 13.57 -26.21
C TYR A 75 -0.59 14.23 -25.62
N ASP A 76 -0.23 13.92 -24.37
CA ASP A 76 0.91 14.55 -23.70
C ASP A 76 1.84 13.52 -23.06
N ALA A 77 2.91 13.18 -23.78
CA ALA A 77 3.95 12.30 -23.30
C ALA A 77 4.69 12.85 -22.07
N THR A 78 4.78 14.18 -21.93
CA THR A 78 5.48 14.83 -20.80
C THR A 78 4.69 14.64 -19.51
N LEU A 79 3.38 14.89 -19.57
CA LEU A 79 2.50 14.73 -18.43
C LEU A 79 2.40 13.26 -18.01
N THR A 80 2.36 12.37 -19.00
CA THR A 80 2.38 10.92 -18.79
C THR A 80 3.65 10.47 -18.07
N LEU A 81 4.82 10.91 -18.54
CA LEU A 81 6.10 10.60 -17.91
C LEU A 81 6.14 11.17 -16.48
N PHE A 82 5.65 12.39 -16.28
CA PHE A 82 5.61 13.02 -14.97
C PHE A 82 4.75 12.24 -13.98
N ASP A 83 3.52 11.88 -14.35
CA ASP A 83 2.60 11.09 -13.53
C ASP A 83 3.22 9.73 -13.20
N TYR A 84 3.76 9.04 -14.20
CA TYR A 84 4.42 7.75 -14.02
C TYR A 84 5.65 7.81 -13.08
N VAL A 85 6.51 8.82 -13.25
CA VAL A 85 7.73 8.94 -12.44
C VAL A 85 7.40 9.40 -11.03
N PHE A 86 6.64 10.49 -10.87
CA PHE A 86 6.45 11.12 -9.57
C PHE A 86 5.33 10.51 -8.74
N ASN A 87 4.25 10.04 -9.35
CA ASN A 87 3.13 9.44 -8.60
C ASN A 87 3.35 7.95 -8.37
N ASN A 88 3.98 7.24 -9.31
CA ASN A 88 4.12 5.79 -9.19
C ASN A 88 5.53 5.37 -8.78
N THR A 89 6.55 5.81 -9.54
CA THR A 89 7.92 5.31 -9.37
C THR A 89 8.59 5.81 -8.09
N VAL A 90 8.48 7.11 -7.78
CA VAL A 90 9.12 7.72 -6.60
C VAL A 90 8.56 7.14 -5.29
N PRO A 91 7.22 7.06 -5.07
CA PRO A 91 6.68 6.46 -3.84
C PRO A 91 7.08 5.00 -3.69
N LEU A 92 7.09 4.23 -4.78
CA LEU A 92 7.52 2.83 -4.74
C LEU A 92 8.99 2.69 -4.33
N ALA A 93 9.88 3.54 -4.86
CA ALA A 93 11.29 3.56 -4.49
C ALA A 93 11.47 3.93 -3.00
N VAL A 94 10.72 4.92 -2.50
CA VAL A 94 10.73 5.30 -1.07
C VAL A 94 10.26 4.15 -0.19
N ILE A 95 9.16 3.48 -0.56
CA ILE A 95 8.65 2.29 0.15
C ILE A 95 9.73 1.20 0.17
N PHE A 96 10.35 0.90 -0.97
CA PHE A 96 11.39 -0.11 -1.07
C PHE A 96 12.59 0.19 -0.15
N ILE A 97 13.13 1.41 -0.22
CA ILE A 97 14.25 1.84 0.62
C ILE A 97 13.86 1.78 2.10
N ALA A 98 12.67 2.26 2.47
CA ALA A 98 12.18 2.24 3.85
C ALA A 98 12.08 0.81 4.39
N ASN A 99 11.64 -0.16 3.58
CA ASN A 99 11.58 -1.56 3.99
C ASN A 99 12.97 -2.17 4.20
N VAL A 100 13.90 -1.91 3.28
CA VAL A 100 15.29 -2.38 3.42
C VAL A 100 15.90 -1.82 4.71
N VAL A 101 15.74 -0.52 4.97
CA VAL A 101 16.24 0.12 6.20
C VAL A 101 15.59 -0.48 7.46
N LEU A 102 14.28 -0.74 7.44
CA LEU A 102 13.59 -1.36 8.57
C LEU A 102 14.06 -2.79 8.84
N ILE A 103 14.25 -3.60 7.78
CA ILE A 103 14.79 -4.96 7.91
C ILE A 103 16.18 -4.91 8.53
N ILE A 104 17.07 -4.04 8.01
CA ILE A 104 18.42 -3.85 8.55
C ILE A 104 18.36 -3.47 10.03
N ARG A 105 17.54 -2.48 10.39
CA ARG A 105 17.40 -2.03 11.78
C ARG A 105 16.89 -3.14 12.70
N VAL A 106 15.91 -3.92 12.27
CA VAL A 106 15.38 -5.04 13.05
C VAL A 106 16.43 -6.13 13.24
N VAL A 107 17.22 -6.45 12.21
CA VAL A 107 18.33 -7.42 12.31
C VAL A 107 19.43 -6.91 13.25
N GLN A 108 19.83 -5.64 13.13
CA GLN A 108 20.83 -5.02 14.00
C GLN A 108 20.35 -4.98 15.47
N GLN A 109 19.10 -4.59 15.70
CA GLN A 109 18.53 -4.53 17.04
C GLN A 109 18.40 -5.91 17.69
N LYS A 110 18.06 -6.94 16.90
CA LYS A 110 18.07 -8.34 17.34
C LYS A 110 19.47 -8.75 17.81
N ARG A 111 20.51 -8.38 17.06
CA ARG A 111 21.90 -8.71 17.38
C ARG A 111 22.39 -7.99 18.64
N HIS A 112 22.04 -6.71 18.81
CA HIS A 112 22.53 -5.91 19.93
C HIS A 112 21.89 -6.21 21.28
N ARG A 113 20.58 -6.48 21.34
CA ARG A 113 19.86 -6.44 22.63
C ARG A 113 19.53 -7.77 23.29
N GLN A 114 19.63 -8.94 22.64
CA GLN A 114 19.37 -10.28 23.22
C GLN A 114 18.19 -10.45 24.23
N GLN A 115 17.29 -9.47 24.35
CA GLN A 115 16.26 -9.43 25.38
C GLN A 115 15.01 -10.15 24.88
N ARG A 116 14.62 -11.21 25.60
CA ARG A 116 13.57 -12.15 25.19
C ARG A 116 12.14 -11.60 25.26
N PHE A 117 11.86 -10.51 25.97
CA PHE A 117 10.50 -10.27 26.48
C PHE A 117 9.60 -9.30 25.68
N VAL A 118 10.12 -8.36 24.88
CA VAL A 118 9.27 -7.44 24.06
C VAL A 118 9.32 -7.77 22.55
N TRP A 119 10.19 -8.71 22.15
CA TRP A 119 10.45 -9.03 20.74
C TRP A 119 9.23 -9.54 19.96
N LYS A 120 8.35 -10.31 20.62
CA LYS A 120 7.16 -10.87 19.95
C LYS A 120 6.21 -9.78 19.41
N LYS A 121 6.07 -8.65 20.12
CA LYS A 121 5.18 -7.54 19.70
C LYS A 121 5.78 -6.79 18.51
N HIS A 122 7.04 -6.37 18.60
CA HIS A 122 7.72 -5.66 17.52
C HIS A 122 7.83 -6.49 16.24
N ARG A 123 8.14 -7.79 16.37
CA ARG A 123 8.24 -8.69 15.20
C ARG A 123 6.92 -8.74 14.41
N ARG A 124 5.76 -8.79 15.07
CA ARG A 124 4.47 -8.84 14.36
C ARG A 124 4.21 -7.58 13.55
N MET A 125 4.53 -6.42 14.11
CA MET A 125 4.36 -5.15 13.43
C MET A 125 5.31 -4.99 12.24
N THR A 126 6.58 -5.40 12.39
CA THR A 126 7.52 -5.42 11.26
C THR A 126 7.03 -6.36 10.17
N ILE A 127 6.54 -7.56 10.51
CA ILE A 127 6.00 -8.50 9.52
C ILE A 127 4.80 -7.88 8.79
N GLN A 128 3.90 -7.19 9.50
CA GLN A 128 2.78 -6.48 8.88
C GLN A 128 3.24 -5.49 7.82
N LEU A 129 4.20 -4.64 8.18
CA LEU A 129 4.72 -3.64 7.26
C LEU A 129 5.37 -4.28 6.03
N VAL A 130 6.25 -5.26 6.26
CA VAL A 130 6.95 -5.96 5.18
C VAL A 130 5.94 -6.67 4.27
N CYS A 131 4.90 -7.30 4.82
CA CYS A 131 3.85 -7.92 4.03
C CYS A 131 3.08 -6.89 3.16
N ILE A 132 2.69 -5.76 3.74
CA ILE A 132 2.01 -4.69 3.00
C ILE A 132 2.91 -4.18 1.87
N SER A 133 4.17 -3.86 2.16
CA SER A 133 5.08 -3.33 1.16
C SER A 133 5.48 -4.34 0.09
N SER A 134 5.67 -5.61 0.45
CA SER A 134 5.89 -6.68 -0.54
C SER A 134 4.68 -6.85 -1.45
N LEU A 135 3.46 -6.75 -0.91
CA LEU A 135 2.24 -6.80 -1.74
C LEU A 135 2.22 -5.66 -2.76
N TYR A 136 2.55 -4.43 -2.35
CA TYR A 136 2.68 -3.30 -3.27
C TYR A 136 3.76 -3.54 -4.34
N LEU A 137 4.96 -4.00 -3.95
CA LEU A 137 6.04 -4.28 -4.90
C LEU A 137 5.64 -5.37 -5.92
N ILE A 138 4.96 -6.43 -5.49
CA ILE A 138 4.49 -7.50 -6.36
C ILE A 138 3.38 -7.01 -7.30
N ALA A 139 2.45 -6.20 -6.81
CA ALA A 139 1.37 -5.65 -7.62
C ALA A 139 1.87 -4.67 -8.68
N TRP A 140 2.90 -3.87 -8.36
CA TRP A 140 3.43 -2.85 -9.27
C TRP A 140 4.54 -3.34 -10.20
N SER A 141 5.21 -4.46 -9.89
CA SER A 141 6.33 -4.93 -10.70
C SER A 141 5.99 -5.24 -12.17
N PRO A 142 4.82 -5.81 -12.53
CA PRO A 142 4.50 -6.08 -13.93
C PRO A 142 4.37 -4.79 -14.74
N VAL A 143 3.75 -3.76 -14.16
CA VAL A 143 3.61 -2.43 -14.79
C VAL A 143 4.98 -1.83 -15.08
N ILE A 144 5.91 -1.91 -14.13
CA ILE A 144 7.25 -1.33 -14.30
C ILE A 144 8.05 -2.09 -15.36
N ILE A 145 8.02 -3.42 -15.33
CA ILE A 145 8.72 -4.26 -16.29
C ILE A 145 8.20 -3.99 -17.71
N ASP A 146 6.89 -4.01 -17.90
CA ASP A 146 6.29 -3.79 -19.21
C ASP A 146 6.53 -2.37 -19.72
N THR A 147 6.49 -1.36 -18.84
CA THR A 147 6.81 0.02 -19.22
C THR A 147 8.25 0.14 -19.70
N LEU A 148 9.21 -0.54 -19.05
CA LEU A 148 10.60 -0.59 -19.51
C LEU A 148 10.72 -1.27 -20.87
N ILE A 149 10.01 -2.38 -21.09
CA ILE A 149 9.99 -3.11 -22.37
C ILE A 149 9.41 -2.24 -23.49
N LEU A 150 8.28 -1.57 -23.22
CA LEU A 150 7.60 -0.68 -24.18
C LEU A 150 8.48 0.51 -24.59
N ASN A 151 9.30 1.04 -23.67
CA ASN A 151 10.25 2.11 -23.99
C ASN A 151 11.39 1.65 -24.92
N ILE A 152 11.76 0.37 -24.88
CA ILE A 152 12.83 -0.19 -25.72
C ILE A 152 12.29 -0.64 -27.08
N SER A 153 11.13 -1.27 -27.10
CA SER A 153 10.55 -1.87 -28.31
C SER A 153 9.02 -1.68 -28.33
N PRO A 154 8.54 -0.49 -28.74
CA PRO A 154 7.11 -0.22 -28.82
C PRO A 154 6.49 -1.07 -29.93
N SER A 155 5.57 -1.97 -29.57
CA SER A 155 4.74 -2.70 -30.53
C SER A 155 3.26 -2.53 -30.21
N PRO A 156 2.37 -2.42 -31.22
CA PRO A 156 0.94 -2.20 -30.98
C PRO A 156 0.30 -3.30 -30.13
N SER A 157 0.74 -4.55 -30.30
CA SER A 157 0.24 -5.69 -29.51
C SER A 157 0.66 -5.61 -28.05
N LEU A 158 1.90 -5.18 -27.75
CA LEU A 158 2.35 -4.98 -26.37
C LEU A 158 1.59 -3.82 -25.70
N ILE A 159 1.32 -2.74 -26.43
CA ILE A 159 0.52 -1.62 -25.91
C ILE A 159 -0.89 -2.12 -25.56
N GLN A 160 -1.53 -2.89 -26.43
CA GLN A 160 -2.85 -3.45 -26.15
C GLN A 160 -2.84 -4.42 -24.97
N PHE A 161 -1.82 -5.27 -24.86
CA PHE A 161 -1.64 -6.16 -23.71
C PHE A 161 -1.46 -5.38 -22.40
N HIS A 162 -0.64 -4.33 -22.44
CA HIS A 162 -0.41 -3.46 -21.29
C HIS A 162 -1.72 -2.83 -20.80
N MET A 163 -2.49 -2.26 -21.72
CA MET A 163 -3.75 -1.57 -21.40
C MET A 163 -4.83 -2.51 -20.89
N ASN A 164 -4.92 -3.74 -21.41
CA ASN A 164 -5.99 -4.67 -21.08
C ASN A 164 -5.73 -5.50 -19.82
N TYR A 165 -4.47 -5.73 -19.47
CA TYR A 165 -4.12 -6.68 -18.41
C TYR A 165 -3.19 -6.08 -17.37
N VAL A 166 -2.13 -5.39 -17.80
CA VAL A 166 -1.01 -5.02 -16.92
C VAL A 166 -1.36 -3.80 -16.07
N SER A 167 -2.05 -2.84 -16.66
CA SER A 167 -2.62 -1.65 -15.99
C SER A 167 -3.51 -2.01 -14.79
N GLU A 168 -4.11 -3.20 -14.78
CA GLU A 168 -5.01 -3.69 -13.74
C GLU A 168 -4.28 -4.35 -12.56
N PHE A 169 -3.01 -4.74 -12.71
CA PHE A 169 -2.26 -5.42 -11.64
C PHE A 169 -2.14 -4.62 -10.33
N PRO A 170 -1.97 -3.29 -10.33
CA PRO A 170 -2.01 -2.49 -9.10
C PRO A 170 -3.27 -2.70 -8.27
N ASN A 171 -4.41 -3.04 -8.89
CA ASN A 171 -5.65 -3.33 -8.18
C ASN A 171 -5.55 -4.59 -7.29
N LEU A 172 -4.61 -5.50 -7.55
CA LEU A 172 -4.30 -6.62 -6.66
C LEU A 172 -3.85 -6.17 -5.27
N ALA A 173 -3.17 -5.02 -5.16
CA ALA A 173 -2.81 -4.48 -3.85
C ALA A 173 -4.07 -4.07 -3.07
N CYS A 174 -5.01 -3.40 -3.71
CA CYS A 174 -6.29 -3.00 -3.11
C CYS A 174 -7.08 -4.21 -2.63
N TYR A 175 -7.17 -5.27 -3.44
CA TYR A 175 -7.87 -6.50 -3.04
C TYR A 175 -7.11 -7.31 -1.99
N GLY A 176 -5.78 -7.30 -2.00
CA GLY A 176 -4.94 -8.05 -1.07
C GLY A 176 -4.84 -7.42 0.32
N LEU A 177 -4.93 -6.09 0.43
CA LEU A 177 -4.78 -5.37 1.69
C LEU A 177 -5.75 -5.85 2.79
N PRO A 178 -7.07 -5.99 2.54
CA PRO A 178 -8.01 -6.53 3.53
C PRO A 178 -7.58 -7.89 4.07
N TRP A 179 -7.04 -8.78 3.23
CA TRP A 179 -6.58 -10.11 3.63
C TRP A 179 -5.32 -10.04 4.48
N VAL A 180 -4.38 -9.16 4.12
CA VAL A 180 -3.17 -8.90 4.91
C VAL A 180 -3.56 -8.38 6.30
N TYR A 181 -4.47 -7.41 6.39
CA TYR A 181 -4.97 -6.91 7.67
C TYR A 181 -5.69 -7.99 8.48
N ALA A 182 -6.60 -8.75 7.85
CA ALA A 182 -7.35 -9.80 8.51
C ALA A 182 -6.44 -10.92 9.07
N GLY A 183 -5.42 -11.32 8.32
CA GLY A 183 -4.48 -12.37 8.71
C GLY A 183 -3.51 -11.95 9.82
N LEU A 184 -3.12 -10.68 9.85
CA LEU A 184 -2.07 -10.19 10.75
C LEU A 184 -2.60 -9.47 12.00
N LEU A 185 -3.84 -8.99 12.02
CA LEU A 185 -4.46 -8.41 13.23
C LEU A 185 -4.84 -9.53 14.19
N SER A 186 -3.98 -9.80 15.17
CA SER A 186 -4.25 -10.86 16.15
C SER A 186 -5.54 -10.64 16.95
N GLU A 187 -5.91 -9.39 17.21
CA GLU A 187 -7.16 -9.05 17.90
C GLU A 187 -8.38 -9.32 17.02
N PHE A 188 -8.31 -9.01 15.72
CA PHE A 188 -9.37 -9.33 14.77
C PHE A 188 -9.55 -10.85 14.64
N LYS A 189 -8.44 -11.61 14.58
CA LYS A 189 -8.49 -13.07 14.58
C LYS A 189 -9.16 -13.62 15.85
N LYS A 190 -8.83 -13.10 17.03
CA LYS A 190 -9.49 -13.50 18.29
C LYS A 190 -10.99 -13.14 18.29
N TRP A 191 -11.34 -11.95 17.83
CA TRP A 191 -12.73 -11.49 17.74
C TRP A 191 -13.54 -12.38 16.79
N MET A 192 -13.00 -12.66 15.60
CA MET A 192 -13.62 -13.53 14.62
C MET A 192 -13.77 -14.95 15.15
N TRP A 193 -12.71 -15.51 15.77
CA TRP A 193 -12.80 -16.81 16.43
C TRP A 193 -13.85 -16.84 17.54
N LYS A 194 -13.98 -15.79 18.35
CA LYS A 194 -15.02 -15.69 19.38
C LYS A 194 -16.43 -15.65 18.79
N ARG A 195 -16.59 -15.05 17.60
CA ARG A 195 -17.88 -14.95 16.88
C ARG A 195 -18.26 -16.25 16.18
N ILE A 196 -17.28 -16.94 15.59
CA ILE A 196 -17.46 -18.18 14.82
C ILE A 196 -17.53 -19.41 15.73
N SER A 197 -16.78 -19.40 16.83
CA SER A 197 -16.89 -20.48 17.82
C SER A 197 -18.34 -20.47 18.29
N PRO A 198 -19.15 -21.52 18.02
CA PRO A 198 -20.48 -21.61 18.56
C PRO A 198 -20.33 -21.37 20.05
N ALA A 199 -21.13 -20.43 20.60
CA ALA A 199 -21.20 -20.23 22.02
C ALA A 199 -21.25 -21.64 22.60
N ARG A 200 -20.22 -22.05 23.36
CA ARG A 200 -20.33 -23.28 24.14
C ARG A 200 -21.51 -22.97 25.03
N ILE A 201 -22.69 -23.42 24.61
CA ILE A 201 -23.87 -23.47 25.44
C ILE A 201 -23.32 -24.21 26.64
N ALA A 202 -23.14 -23.48 27.74
CA ALA A 202 -22.76 -24.07 28.98
C ALA A 202 -23.92 -25.01 29.27
N VAL A 203 -23.76 -26.28 28.88
CA VAL A 203 -24.69 -27.32 29.23
C VAL A 203 -24.56 -27.40 30.74
N HIS A 204 -25.46 -26.71 31.43
CA HIS A 204 -25.65 -26.86 32.85
C HIS A 204 -26.06 -28.32 33.04
N THR A 205 -25.09 -29.17 33.32
CA THR A 205 -25.33 -30.49 33.87
C THR A 205 -25.97 -30.26 35.23
N VAL A 206 -27.31 -30.28 35.25
CA VAL A 206 -28.09 -30.39 36.47
C VAL A 206 -27.61 -31.68 37.15
N GLN A 207 -26.97 -31.56 38.31
CA GLN A 207 -26.66 -32.73 39.12
C GLN A 207 -27.99 -33.32 39.61
N PRO A 208 -28.27 -34.61 39.36
CA PRO A 208 -29.41 -35.26 39.98
C PRO A 208 -29.18 -35.37 41.49
N VAL A 209 -30.21 -35.02 42.25
CA VAL A 209 -30.30 -35.13 43.72
C VAL A 209 -30.63 -36.57 44.10
#